data_AF-A0A345RFU6-F1
#
_entry.id   AF-A0A345RFU6-F1
#
_cell.length_a   1.000
_cell.length_b   1.000
_cell.length_c   1.000
_cell.angle_alpha   90.00
_cell.angle_beta   90.00
_cell.angle_gamma   90.00
#
_symmetry.space_group_name_H-M   'P 1'
#
loop_
_entity.id
_entity.type
_entity.pdbx_description
1 polymer ?
#
loop_
_entity_poly.entity_id
_entity_poly.type
_entity_poly.pdbx_seq_one_letter_code
_entity_poly.pdbx_strand_id
1 'polypeptide(L)'
;MATKSYKKHKRGAGRHVQLPEWLQSSKAWATLKPGPRALYVELKRRYNGVNNGRIHLSHRDAAKALNAHRNTVGSWFEELQKRGFIRMTQGPHLGPSGIGKASMWALDEEATPDMKQALKRFMSWT
;
A
#
# COMPACT_ATOMS: atom_id res chain seq x y z
N MET A 1 -4.37 -22.92 -44.72
CA MET A 1 -3.90 -23.28 -43.36
C MET A 1 -4.73 -22.50 -42.35
N ALA A 2 -5.46 -23.17 -41.45
CA ALA A 2 -6.30 -22.50 -40.46
C ALA A 2 -5.44 -21.89 -39.35
N THR A 3 -5.55 -20.57 -39.13
CA THR A 3 -4.85 -19.86 -38.06
C THR A 3 -5.43 -20.28 -36.70
N LYS A 4 -4.54 -20.76 -35.83
CA LYS A 4 -4.89 -21.22 -34.48
C LYS A 4 -5.46 -20.04 -33.69
N SER A 5 -6.75 -20.09 -33.36
CA SER A 5 -7.42 -19.06 -32.55
C SER A 5 -6.64 -18.83 -31.25
N TYR A 6 -6.23 -17.58 -31.01
CA TYR A 6 -5.50 -17.18 -29.82
C TYR A 6 -6.38 -17.49 -28.59
N LYS A 7 -5.96 -18.45 -27.75
CA LYS A 7 -6.71 -18.84 -26.55
C LYS A 7 -6.90 -17.62 -25.64
N LYS A 8 -8.10 -17.04 -25.68
CA LYS A 8 -8.43 -15.74 -25.05
C LYS A 8 -8.40 -15.75 -23.51
N HIS A 9 -8.18 -16.91 -22.87
CA HIS A 9 -8.27 -17.03 -21.41
C HIS A 9 -7.28 -18.04 -20.83
N LYS A 10 -5.96 -17.77 -20.90
CA LYS A 10 -5.12 -18.27 -19.81
C LYS A 10 -5.47 -17.44 -18.58
N ARG A 11 -6.34 -17.98 -17.72
CA ARG A 11 -6.52 -17.44 -16.36
C ARG A 11 -5.16 -17.52 -15.69
N GLY A 12 -4.41 -16.42 -15.69
CA GLY A 12 -3.15 -16.31 -14.96
C GLY A 12 -3.39 -16.56 -13.46
N ALA A 13 -2.33 -16.49 -12.66
CA ALA A 13 -2.37 -16.75 -11.21
C ALA A 13 -3.28 -15.81 -10.37
N GLY A 14 -4.05 -14.93 -11.00
CA GLY A 14 -4.89 -13.93 -10.34
C GLY A 14 -4.08 -12.72 -9.84
N ARG A 15 -4.74 -11.87 -9.05
CA ARG A 15 -4.11 -10.71 -8.41
C ARG A 15 -3.22 -11.19 -7.27
N HIS A 16 -1.98 -10.71 -7.25
CA HIS A 16 -1.01 -10.97 -6.22
C HIS A 16 -0.29 -9.68 -5.84
N VAL A 17 0.37 -9.67 -4.68
CA VAL A 17 1.24 -8.58 -4.26
C VAL A 17 2.67 -8.99 -4.53
N GLN A 18 3.39 -8.21 -5.33
CA GLN A 18 4.82 -8.40 -5.54
C GLN A 18 5.60 -7.53 -4.55
N LEU A 19 6.60 -8.09 -3.89
CA LEU A 19 7.58 -7.35 -3.10
C LEU A 19 8.95 -7.49 -3.76
N PRO A 20 9.49 -6.44 -4.39
CA PRO A 20 10.79 -6.51 -5.02
C PRO A 20 11.92 -6.73 -4.01
N GLU A 21 12.96 -7.44 -4.44
CA GLU A 21 14.11 -7.75 -3.59
C GLU A 21 14.82 -6.47 -3.08
N TRP A 22 14.97 -5.45 -3.94
CA TRP A 22 15.59 -4.19 -3.55
C TRP A 22 14.82 -3.43 -2.45
N LEU A 23 13.51 -3.65 -2.34
CA LEU A 23 12.70 -3.11 -1.25
C LEU A 23 12.91 -3.93 0.03
N GLN A 24 12.89 -5.25 -0.09
CA GLN A 24 13.01 -6.15 1.06
C GLN A 24 14.42 -6.14 1.69
N SER A 25 15.45 -5.99 0.87
CA SER A 25 16.85 -5.86 1.31
C SER A 25 17.18 -4.48 1.89
N SER A 26 16.31 -3.48 1.76
CA SER A 26 16.54 -2.17 2.36
C SER A 26 16.64 -2.25 3.88
N LYS A 27 17.54 -1.46 4.49
CA LYS A 27 17.69 -1.39 5.96
C LYS A 27 16.36 -1.01 6.64
N ALA A 28 15.60 -0.12 6.00
CA ALA A 28 14.28 0.30 6.42
C ALA A 28 13.31 -0.87 6.56
N TRP A 29 13.30 -1.80 5.59
CA TRP A 29 12.44 -2.99 5.63
C TRP A 29 12.97 -4.05 6.60
N ALA A 30 14.26 -4.35 6.50
CA ALA A 30 14.92 -5.41 7.26
C ALA A 30 14.78 -5.25 8.79
N THR A 31 14.63 -4.02 9.26
CA THR A 31 14.47 -3.70 10.69
C THR A 31 13.02 -3.37 11.10
N LEU A 32 12.04 -3.49 10.21
CA LEU A 32 10.62 -3.35 10.58
C LEU A 32 10.16 -4.55 11.41
N LYS A 33 9.28 -4.29 12.37
CA LYS A 33 8.52 -5.34 13.05
C LYS A 33 7.57 -6.04 12.06
N PRO A 34 7.13 -7.28 12.34
CA PRO A 34 6.21 -8.01 11.46
C PRO A 34 4.88 -7.27 11.17
N GLY A 35 4.33 -6.58 12.16
CA GLY A 35 3.04 -5.85 12.04
C GLY A 35 3.03 -4.79 10.93
N PRO A 36 3.92 -3.79 10.97
CA PRO A 36 4.06 -2.82 9.88
C PRO A 36 4.32 -3.45 8.51
N ARG A 37 5.09 -4.54 8.42
CA ARG A 37 5.30 -5.25 7.14
C ARG A 37 3.98 -5.79 6.59
N ALA A 38 3.17 -6.43 7.44
CA ALA A 38 1.84 -6.91 7.06
C ALA A 38 0.92 -5.76 6.61
N LEU A 39 0.97 -4.62 7.30
CA LEU A 39 0.22 -3.42 6.91
C LEU A 39 0.65 -2.88 5.54
N TYR A 40 1.96 -2.86 5.25
CA TYR A 40 2.45 -2.45 3.92
C TYR A 40 1.91 -3.36 2.82
N VAL A 41 1.92 -4.68 3.04
CA VAL A 41 1.36 -5.66 2.10
C VAL A 41 -0.14 -5.43 1.87
N GLU A 42 -0.92 -5.12 2.92
CA GLU A 42 -2.35 -4.81 2.78
C GLU A 42 -2.60 -3.53 1.98
N LEU A 43 -1.78 -2.49 2.18
CA LEU A 43 -1.83 -1.28 1.34
C LEU A 43 -1.49 -1.60 -0.12
N LYS A 44 -0.45 -2.40 -0.35
CA LYS A 44 -0.04 -2.83 -1.70
C LYS A 44 -1.11 -3.70 -2.38
N ARG A 45 -1.85 -4.52 -1.62
CA ARG A 45 -3.00 -5.31 -2.12
C ARG A 45 -4.14 -4.42 -2.63
N ARG A 46 -4.35 -3.27 -2.00
CA ARG A 46 -5.38 -2.27 -2.36
C ARG A 46 -4.96 -1.36 -3.51
N TYR A 47 -3.67 -1.28 -3.79
CA TYR A 47 -3.16 -0.61 -4.98
C TYR A 47 -3.57 -1.41 -6.24
N ASN A 48 -4.04 -0.71 -7.26
CA ASN A 48 -4.53 -1.29 -8.52
C ASN A 48 -3.74 -0.82 -9.75
N GLY A 49 -2.58 -0.19 -9.56
CA GLY A 49 -1.75 0.36 -10.64
C GLY A 49 -2.05 1.82 -10.99
N VAL A 50 -3.21 2.36 -10.58
CA VAL A 50 -3.61 3.74 -10.94
C VAL A 50 -4.13 4.56 -9.76
N ASN A 51 -4.46 3.95 -8.63
CA ASN A 51 -4.99 4.64 -7.45
C ASN A 51 -3.91 5.05 -6.43
N ASN A 52 -2.64 5.15 -6.81
CA ASN A 52 -1.60 5.58 -5.87
C ASN A 52 -1.88 7.01 -5.39
N GLY A 53 -1.92 7.23 -4.07
CA GLY A 53 -2.37 8.50 -3.47
C GLY A 53 -3.87 8.60 -3.23
N ARG A 54 -4.64 7.58 -3.63
CA ARG A 54 -6.07 7.42 -3.34
C ARG A 54 -6.35 6.03 -2.74
N ILE A 55 -5.35 5.41 -2.11
CA ILE A 55 -5.53 4.11 -1.45
C ILE A 55 -6.26 4.35 -0.14
N HIS A 56 -7.52 3.90 -0.06
CA HIS A 56 -8.34 4.05 1.13
C HIS A 56 -8.08 2.94 2.15
N LEU A 57 -7.61 3.33 3.33
CA LEU A 57 -7.47 2.42 4.46
C LEU A 57 -7.56 3.19 5.79
N SER A 58 -8.65 2.98 6.52
CA SER A 58 -8.80 3.48 7.89
C SER A 58 -8.08 2.58 8.90
N HIS A 59 -7.72 3.10 10.07
CA HIS A 59 -7.18 2.29 11.17
C HIS A 59 -8.09 1.12 11.54
N ARG A 60 -9.42 1.33 11.52
CA ARG A 60 -10.41 0.30 11.84
C ARG A 60 -10.44 -0.80 10.78
N ASP A 61 -10.40 -0.43 9.50
CA ASP A 61 -10.44 -1.41 8.42
C ASP A 61 -9.12 -2.17 8.30
N ALA A 62 -8.00 -1.51 8.59
CA ALA A 62 -6.69 -2.15 8.71
C ALA A 62 -6.64 -3.15 9.86
N ALA A 63 -7.17 -2.79 11.04
CA ALA A 63 -7.28 -3.69 12.18
C ALA A 63 -8.10 -4.94 11.85
N LYS A 64 -9.23 -4.78 11.17
CA LYS A 64 -10.04 -5.92 10.68
C LYS A 64 -9.27 -6.76 9.66
N ALA A 65 -8.64 -6.12 8.66
CA ALA A 65 -7.92 -6.82 7.59
C ALA A 65 -6.72 -7.62 8.08
N LEU A 66 -6.04 -7.12 9.13
CA LEU A 66 -4.83 -7.73 9.68
C LEU A 66 -5.10 -8.58 10.93
N ASN A 67 -6.37 -8.76 11.31
CA ASN A 67 -6.77 -9.42 12.54
C ASN A 67 -6.01 -8.90 13.78
N ALA A 68 -5.95 -7.58 13.92
CA ALA A 68 -5.21 -6.88 14.95
C ALA A 68 -6.12 -5.93 15.75
N HIS A 69 -5.66 -5.50 16.93
CA HIS A 69 -6.38 -4.51 17.71
C HIS A 69 -6.18 -3.10 17.13
N ARG A 70 -7.24 -2.28 17.12
CA ARG A 70 -7.22 -0.92 16.54
C ARG A 70 -6.14 -0.01 17.13
N ASN A 71 -5.86 -0.16 18.44
CA ASN A 71 -4.84 0.64 19.13
C ASN A 71 -3.41 0.23 18.74
N THR A 72 -3.22 -0.95 18.15
CA THR A 72 -1.92 -1.42 17.70
C THR A 72 -1.58 -0.87 16.32
N VAL A 73 -2.56 -0.84 15.42
CA VAL A 73 -2.34 -0.52 14.00
C VAL A 73 -1.94 0.94 13.78
N GLY A 74 -2.37 1.87 14.63
CA GLY A 74 -1.95 3.28 14.54
C GLY A 74 -0.43 3.44 14.52
N SER A 75 0.26 2.78 15.47
CA SER A 75 1.73 2.78 15.55
C SER A 75 2.40 2.21 14.29
N TRP A 76 1.75 1.29 13.58
CA TRP A 76 2.28 0.71 12.36
C TRP A 76 2.21 1.68 11.18
N PHE A 77 1.14 2.46 11.07
CA PHE A 77 1.06 3.54 10.07
C PHE A 77 2.12 4.62 10.32
N GLU A 78 2.31 5.00 11.59
CA GLU A 78 3.36 5.95 11.98
C GLU A 78 4.75 5.43 11.62
N GLU A 79 5.03 4.16 11.92
CA GLU A 79 6.31 3.54 11.60
C GLU A 79 6.59 3.46 10.09
N LEU A 80 5.59 3.06 9.28
CA LEU A 80 5.73 3.04 7.83
C LEU A 80 5.91 4.44 7.22
N GLN A 81 5.23 5.46 7.76
CA GLN A 81 5.42 6.84 7.34
C GLN A 81 6.81 7.36 7.70
N LYS A 82 7.24 7.15 8.95
CA LYS A 82 8.56 7.56 9.46
C LYS A 82 9.69 6.97 8.64
N ARG A 83 9.54 5.71 8.20
CA ARG A 83 10.52 5.02 7.37
C ARG A 83 10.36 5.30 5.87
N GLY A 84 9.39 6.12 5.46
CA GLY A 84 9.24 6.54 4.07
C GLY A 84 8.74 5.45 3.12
N PHE A 85 7.97 4.48 3.61
CA PHE A 85 7.27 3.50 2.76
C PHE A 85 5.95 4.03 2.23
N ILE A 86 5.26 4.84 3.04
CA ILE A 86 3.94 5.39 2.73
C ILE A 86 3.89 6.87 3.09
N ARG A 87 2.92 7.57 2.51
CA ARG A 87 2.53 8.92 2.94
C ARG A 87 1.03 9.09 2.92
N MET A 88 0.52 9.81 3.92
CA MET A 88 -0.88 10.24 3.92
C MET A 88 -1.04 11.37 2.90
N THR A 89 -1.90 11.15 1.90
CA THR A 89 -2.25 12.17 0.90
C THR A 89 -3.45 12.98 1.32
N GLN A 90 -4.38 12.36 2.07
CA GLN A 90 -5.53 13.03 2.65
C GLN A 90 -5.84 12.43 4.03
N GLY A 91 -5.96 13.30 5.02
CA GLY A 91 -6.33 12.92 6.38
C GLY A 91 -7.78 12.47 6.50
N PRO A 92 -8.11 11.74 7.59
CA PRO A 92 -9.48 11.40 7.89
C PRO A 92 -10.25 12.69 8.20
N HIS A 93 -11.44 12.83 7.63
CA HIS A 93 -12.30 13.99 7.88
C HIS A 93 -13.76 13.57 7.84
N LEU A 94 -14.61 14.34 8.52
CA LEU A 94 -16.05 14.15 8.47
C LEU A 94 -16.58 14.76 7.17
N GLY A 95 -17.27 13.95 6.36
CA GLY A 95 -17.92 14.47 5.16
C GLY A 95 -19.15 15.33 5.50
N PRO A 96 -19.65 16.14 4.55
CA PRO A 96 -20.85 16.95 4.76
C PRO A 96 -22.10 16.15 5.13
N SER A 97 -22.14 14.86 4.75
CA SER A 97 -23.21 13.92 5.09
C SER A 97 -23.05 13.26 6.46
N GLY A 98 -22.07 13.65 7.27
CA GLY A 98 -21.76 13.02 8.56
C GLY A 98 -21.06 11.66 8.44
N ILE A 99 -20.74 11.21 7.23
CA ILE A 99 -20.00 9.96 7.01
C ILE A 99 -18.49 10.24 7.12
N GLY A 100 -17.83 9.54 8.04
CA GLY A 100 -16.38 9.63 8.20
C GLY A 100 -15.65 9.09 6.96
N LYS A 101 -14.80 9.91 6.35
CA LYS A 101 -13.95 9.50 5.23
C LYS A 101 -12.62 8.95 5.77
N ALA A 102 -12.25 7.77 5.29
CA ALA A 102 -10.99 7.14 5.62
C ALA A 102 -9.80 7.93 5.04
N SER A 103 -8.65 7.84 5.71
CA SER A 103 -7.40 8.38 5.20
C SER A 103 -7.06 7.77 3.83
N MET A 104 -6.48 8.60 2.97
CA MET A 104 -5.91 8.18 1.70
C MET A 104 -4.40 8.10 1.80
N TRP A 105 -3.83 7.08 1.17
CA TRP A 105 -2.42 6.77 1.23
C TRP A 105 -1.80 6.70 -0.18
N ALA A 106 -0.53 7.05 -0.26
CA ALA A 106 0.36 6.71 -1.36
C ALA A 106 1.47 5.77 -0.88
N LEU A 107 1.87 4.86 -1.76
CA LEU A 107 3.09 4.06 -1.65
C LEU A 107 4.24 4.87 -2.26
N ASP A 108 5.33 5.02 -1.52
CA ASP A 108 6.49 5.77 -2.01
C ASP A 108 7.34 4.98 -3.02
N GLU A 109 7.13 3.66 -3.10
CA GLU A 109 7.69 2.77 -4.12
C GLU A 109 7.15 3.06 -5.53
N GLU A 110 5.92 3.58 -5.61
CA GLU A 110 5.15 3.72 -6.85
C GLU A 110 5.03 5.19 -7.26
N ALA A 111 4.96 5.45 -8.56
CA ALA A 111 4.66 6.79 -9.06
C ALA A 111 3.21 7.18 -8.72
N THR A 112 2.94 8.47 -8.55
CA THR A 112 1.56 8.95 -8.47
C THR A 112 1.01 9.28 -9.85
N PRO A 113 -0.33 9.26 -10.05
CA PRO A 113 -0.96 9.58 -11.33
C PRO A 113 -0.58 10.94 -11.90
N ASP A 114 -0.14 11.88 -11.07
CA ASP A 114 0.34 13.22 -11.47
C ASP A 114 1.70 13.19 -12.19
N MET A 115 2.12 12.04 -12.74
CA MET A 115 3.41 11.81 -13.42
C MET A 115 4.66 12.10 -12.57
N LYS A 116 4.50 12.28 -11.25
CA LYS A 116 5.62 12.45 -10.32
C LYS A 116 6.29 11.11 -10.07
N GLN A 117 7.62 11.10 -10.14
CA GLN A 117 8.44 9.93 -9.87
C GLN A 117 8.19 9.36 -8.47
N ALA A 118 8.38 8.05 -8.34
CA ALA A 118 8.39 7.38 -7.04
C ALA A 118 9.50 7.94 -6.15
N LEU A 119 9.16 8.37 -4.94
CA LEU A 119 10.10 9.03 -4.03
C LEU A 119 11.09 8.04 -3.39
N LYS A 120 10.65 6.79 -3.15
CA LYS A 120 11.45 5.70 -2.56
C LYS A 120 12.24 6.13 -1.30
N ARG A 121 11.62 6.95 -0.43
CA ARG A 121 12.29 7.56 0.75
C ARG A 121 12.87 6.53 1.72
N PHE A 122 12.31 5.33 1.77
CA PHE A 122 12.85 4.22 2.55
C PHE A 122 14.27 3.78 2.13
N MET A 123 14.71 4.11 0.92
CA MET A 123 16.06 3.76 0.45
C MET A 123 17.16 4.62 1.11
N SER A 124 16.83 5.83 1.56
CA SER A 124 17.77 6.73 2.25
C SER A 124 17.60 6.73 3.77
N TRP A 125 16.75 5.85 4.32
CA TRP A 125 16.52 5.74 5.75
C TRP A 125 17.73 5.11 6.46
N THR A 126 18.21 5.77 7.53
CA THR A 126 19.40 5.36 8.30
C THR A 126 19.10 5.15 9.78
#